data_AF-A0A7V9V4R4-F1
#
_entry.id   AF-A0A7V9V4R4-F1
#
_cell.length_a   1.000
_cell.length_b   1.000
_cell.length_c   1.000
_cell.angle_alpha   90.00
_cell.angle_beta   90.00
_cell.angle_gamma   90.00
#
_symmetry.space_group_name_H-M   'P 1'
#
loop_
_entity.id
_entity.type
_entity.pdbx_description
1 polymer ?
#
loop_
_entity_poly.entity_id
_entity_poly.type
_entity_poly.pdbx_seq_one_letter_code
_entity_poly.pdbx_strand_id
1 'polypeptide(L)'
;MFKTLVWGLSAGFLAGLAMLLTMALLRMFLGWPTPTELIFDRLFPLLTVEFFIGALVKAGGYTPLKLQGVYGALAGQIVVAGIGGGIYALYLRRKTRDAERPNDRAIVDPRGWTLIIPGVLAATVLFIALLWPTLITNYRGFPPSTARVLAAIEMLVSFSVCGFGIMFFYGLLDRPRLSEGARRNEQSIAPSVGRRRFLALGIGAAVAVALGGMLRRFFAIGTFGYDGRQYGGPKVQKITTISPEYEFYQVSKNLVDPNVSRDSWRLDIVGKWKIRACIPLRTLQPCPRSSR
;
A
#
# COMPACT_ATOMS: atom_id res chain seq x y z
N MET A 1 18.33 26.74 -1.46
CA MET A 1 17.99 25.70 -0.47
C MET A 1 16.51 25.36 -0.53
N PHE A 2 15.61 26.34 -0.37
CA PHE A 2 14.16 26.15 -0.43
C PHE A 2 13.67 25.44 -1.70
N LYS A 3 14.10 25.89 -2.88
CA LYS A 3 13.71 25.29 -4.17
C LYS A 3 14.07 23.81 -4.30
N THR A 4 15.29 23.43 -3.89
CA THR A 4 15.75 22.02 -3.92
C THR A 4 14.92 21.14 -2.99
N LEU A 5 14.57 21.67 -1.81
CA LEU A 5 13.72 20.97 -0.84
C LEU A 5 12.29 20.80 -1.38
N VAL A 6 11.70 21.83 -1.99
CA VAL A 6 10.35 21.76 -2.58
C VAL A 6 10.29 20.70 -3.69
N TRP A 7 11.30 20.63 -4.56
CA TRP A 7 11.38 19.59 -5.59
C TRP A 7 11.59 18.20 -4.99
N GLY A 8 12.41 18.09 -3.95
CA GLY A 8 12.58 16.85 -3.17
C GLY A 8 11.27 16.34 -2.58
N LEU A 9 10.55 17.21 -1.87
CA LEU A 9 9.26 16.88 -1.25
C LEU A 9 8.22 16.47 -2.30
N SER A 10 8.18 17.20 -3.43
CA SER A 10 7.25 16.92 -4.53
C SER A 10 7.56 15.58 -5.21
N ALA A 11 8.84 15.28 -5.44
CA ALA A 11 9.27 13.99 -5.95
C ALA A 11 8.89 12.84 -5.00
N GLY A 12 9.09 13.04 -3.69
CA GLY A 12 8.68 12.09 -2.65
C GLY A 12 7.17 11.85 -2.61
N PHE A 13 6.37 12.91 -2.75
CA PHE A 13 4.91 12.80 -2.81
C PHE A 13 4.45 11.97 -4.02
N LEU A 14 4.99 12.26 -5.21
CA LEU A 14 4.68 11.53 -6.45
C LEU A 14 5.13 10.07 -6.37
N ALA A 15 6.29 9.80 -5.78
CA ALA A 15 6.79 8.45 -5.54
C ALA A 15 5.90 7.69 -4.53
N GLY A 16 5.42 8.37 -3.49
CA GLY A 16 4.47 7.83 -2.53
C GLY A 16 3.16 7.41 -3.20
N LEU A 17 2.62 8.23 -4.10
CA LEU A 17 1.43 7.87 -4.88
C LEU A 17 1.66 6.64 -5.77
N ALA A 18 2.82 6.56 -6.43
CA ALA A 18 3.18 5.40 -7.26
C ALA A 18 3.35 4.12 -6.42
N MET A 19 3.94 4.24 -5.23
CA MET A 19 4.02 3.15 -4.25
C MET A 19 2.64 2.68 -3.83
N LEU A 20 1.74 3.59 -3.43
CA LEU A 20 0.37 3.25 -3.03
C LEU A 20 -0.40 2.56 -4.15
N LEU A 21 -0.27 3.04 -5.38
CA LEU A 21 -0.88 2.41 -6.54
C LEU A 21 -0.34 0.98 -6.74
N THR A 22 0.97 0.79 -6.59
CA THR A 22 1.60 -0.53 -6.71
C THR A 22 1.08 -1.48 -5.63
N MET A 23 1.05 -1.04 -4.36
CA MET A 23 0.47 -1.81 -3.26
C MET A 23 -0.98 -2.22 -3.56
N ALA A 24 -1.79 -1.28 -4.04
CA ALA A 24 -3.18 -1.51 -4.38
C ALA A 24 -3.34 -2.54 -5.51
N LEU A 25 -2.50 -2.47 -6.55
CA LEU A 25 -2.48 -3.42 -7.66
C LEU A 25 -2.05 -4.82 -7.20
N LEU A 26 -0.96 -4.94 -6.44
CA LEU A 26 -0.49 -6.21 -5.88
C LEU A 26 -1.57 -6.84 -4.99
N ARG A 27 -2.25 -6.03 -4.18
CA ARG A 27 -3.35 -6.47 -3.32
C ARG A 27 -4.55 -6.99 -4.10
N MET A 28 -4.92 -6.35 -5.21
CA MET A 28 -6.08 -6.74 -6.02
C MET A 28 -5.80 -7.97 -6.90
N PHE A 29 -4.66 -7.99 -7.59
CA PHE A 29 -4.34 -9.04 -8.55
C PHE A 29 -3.70 -10.27 -7.91
N LEU A 30 -2.88 -10.08 -6.87
CA LEU A 30 -2.13 -11.16 -6.23
C LEU A 30 -2.66 -11.52 -4.84
N GLY A 31 -3.55 -10.70 -4.26
CA GLY A 31 -4.07 -10.92 -2.92
C GLY A 31 -3.01 -10.78 -1.82
N TRP A 32 -1.88 -10.13 -2.13
CA TRP A 32 -0.78 -9.94 -1.20
C TRP A 32 -1.16 -8.93 -0.13
N PRO A 33 -0.88 -9.20 1.15
CA PRO A 33 -1.25 -8.29 2.23
C PRO A 33 -0.45 -6.99 2.09
N THR A 34 -1.15 -5.85 2.14
CA THR A 34 -0.47 -4.56 2.11
C THR A 34 0.15 -4.25 3.47
N PRO A 35 1.25 -3.46 3.54
CA PRO A 35 1.85 -3.09 4.82
C PRO A 35 0.86 -2.32 5.70
N THR A 36 -0.05 -1.57 5.07
CA THR A 36 -1.15 -0.86 5.74
C THR A 36 -2.10 -1.81 6.46
N GLU A 37 -2.56 -2.88 5.81
CA GLU A 37 -3.39 -3.91 6.45
C GLU A 37 -2.64 -4.62 7.59
N LEU A 38 -1.37 -4.95 7.39
CA LEU A 38 -0.56 -5.63 8.40
C LEU A 38 -0.27 -4.77 9.64
N ILE A 39 -0.14 -3.45 9.46
CA ILE A 39 -0.05 -2.49 10.56
C ILE A 39 -1.35 -2.50 11.36
N PHE A 40 -2.51 -2.49 10.69
CA PHE A 40 -3.79 -2.60 11.38
C PHE A 40 -3.90 -3.90 12.17
N ASP A 41 -3.57 -5.04 11.56
CA ASP A 41 -3.55 -6.34 12.26
C ASP A 41 -2.64 -6.33 13.51
N ARG A 42 -1.57 -5.53 13.47
CA ARG A 42 -0.62 -5.41 14.59
C ARG A 42 -1.12 -4.47 15.68
N LEU A 43 -1.73 -3.35 15.29
CA LEU A 43 -2.16 -2.27 16.20
C LEU A 43 -3.52 -2.54 16.83
N PHE A 44 -4.48 -3.13 16.11
CA PHE A 44 -5.83 -3.36 16.62
C PHE A 44 -5.86 -4.13 17.95
N PRO A 45 -5.09 -5.22 18.14
CA PRO A 45 -5.03 -5.93 19.42
C PRO A 45 -4.40 -5.13 20.57
N LEU A 46 -3.65 -4.07 20.26
CA LEU A 46 -2.96 -3.22 21.25
C LEU A 46 -3.81 -2.04 21.70
N LEU A 47 -4.95 -1.76 21.04
CA LEU A 47 -5.84 -0.67 21.41
C LEU A 47 -6.65 -1.05 22.65
N THR A 48 -6.65 -0.17 23.65
CA THR A 48 -7.50 -0.35 24.83
C THR A 48 -8.98 -0.22 24.44
N VAL A 49 -9.83 -0.94 25.16
CA VAL A 49 -11.28 -0.91 24.94
C VAL A 49 -11.83 0.52 25.11
N GLU A 50 -11.31 1.28 26.08
CA GLU A 50 -11.70 2.67 26.32
C GLU A 50 -11.34 3.59 25.15
N PHE A 51 -10.13 3.45 24.59
CA PHE A 51 -9.73 4.21 23.41
C PHE A 51 -10.60 3.86 22.21
N PHE A 52 -10.90 2.57 22.01
CA PHE A 52 -11.74 2.10 20.92
C PHE A 52 -13.18 2.62 21.03
N ILE A 53 -13.80 2.55 22.21
CA ILE A 53 -15.14 3.07 22.45
C ILE A 53 -15.17 4.60 22.32
N GLY A 54 -14.18 5.30 22.87
CA GLY A 54 -14.06 6.76 22.72
C GLY A 54 -13.89 7.18 21.26
N ALA A 55 -13.07 6.45 20.49
CA ALA A 55 -12.89 6.69 19.07
C ALA A 55 -14.16 6.37 18.26
N LEU A 56 -14.92 5.32 18.63
CA LEU A 56 -16.21 5.02 18.02
C LEU A 56 -17.25 6.12 18.24
N VAL A 57 -17.33 6.64 19.47
CA VAL A 57 -18.25 7.74 19.81
C VAL A 57 -17.84 9.01 19.07
N LYS A 58 -16.55 9.34 19.04
CA LYS A 58 -16.02 10.53 18.36
C LYS A 58 -16.14 10.44 16.83
N ALA A 59 -15.97 9.26 16.25
CA ALA A 59 -16.11 9.04 14.82
C ALA A 59 -17.57 8.88 14.37
N GLY A 60 -18.52 8.67 15.30
CA GLY A 60 -19.94 8.48 15.00
C GLY A 60 -20.30 7.08 14.51
N GLY A 61 -19.43 6.07 14.73
CA GLY A 61 -19.67 4.69 14.32
C GLY A 61 -18.40 3.93 13.92
N TYR A 62 -18.56 2.64 13.61
CA TYR A 62 -17.44 1.74 13.26
C TYR A 62 -16.89 1.98 11.85
N THR A 63 -17.78 2.22 10.88
CA THR A 63 -17.43 2.58 9.50
C THR A 63 -16.55 3.82 9.41
N PRO A 64 -16.93 4.99 9.96
CA PRO A 64 -16.10 6.20 9.88
C PRO A 64 -14.76 6.03 10.62
N LEU A 65 -14.71 5.27 11.72
CA LEU A 65 -13.46 4.97 12.42
C LEU A 65 -12.49 4.15 11.53
N LYS A 66 -13.00 3.12 10.85
CA LYS A 66 -12.20 2.33 9.88
C LYS A 66 -11.68 3.22 8.75
N LEU A 67 -12.53 4.08 8.20
CA LEU A 67 -12.17 5.00 7.13
C LEU A 67 -11.06 5.95 7.56
N GLN A 68 -11.20 6.57 8.74
CA GLN A 68 -10.18 7.47 9.29
C GLN A 68 -8.84 6.75 9.49
N GLY A 69 -8.87 5.51 9.98
CA GLY A 69 -7.68 4.67 10.07
C GLY A 69 -7.00 4.51 8.71
N VAL A 70 -7.72 4.00 7.71
CA VAL A 70 -7.17 3.75 6.36
C VAL A 70 -6.62 5.02 5.74
N TYR A 71 -7.40 6.10 5.71
CA TYR A 71 -6.94 7.37 5.15
C TYR A 71 -5.73 7.93 5.91
N GLY A 72 -5.69 7.78 7.24
CA GLY A 72 -4.55 8.17 8.06
C GLY A 72 -3.28 7.39 7.72
N ALA A 73 -3.38 6.07 7.55
CA ALA A 73 -2.24 5.24 7.16
C ALA A 73 -1.73 5.56 5.75
N LEU A 74 -2.63 5.74 4.78
CA LEU A 74 -2.27 6.13 3.42
C LEU A 74 -1.62 7.52 3.38
N ALA A 75 -2.18 8.49 4.11
CA ALA A 75 -1.61 9.83 4.22
C ALA A 75 -0.24 9.80 4.90
N GLY A 76 -0.08 9.01 5.97
CA GLY A 76 1.20 8.82 6.66
C GLY A 76 2.28 8.29 5.73
N GLN A 77 1.96 7.31 4.89
CA GLN A 77 2.89 6.77 3.89
C GLN A 77 3.34 7.83 2.87
N ILE A 78 2.41 8.66 2.38
CA ILE A 78 2.73 9.75 1.47
C ILE A 78 3.63 10.80 2.14
N VAL A 79 3.35 11.17 3.39
CA VAL A 79 4.17 12.12 4.16
C VAL A 79 5.59 11.60 4.36
N VAL A 80 5.73 10.33 4.75
CA VAL A 80 7.04 9.68 4.92
C VAL A 80 7.81 9.64 3.59
N ALA A 81 7.14 9.30 2.49
CA ALA A 81 7.75 9.33 1.15
C ALA A 81 8.20 10.74 0.76
N GLY A 82 7.38 11.75 1.05
CA GLY A 82 7.72 13.18 0.90
C GLY A 82 9.00 13.55 1.64
N ILE A 83 9.07 13.23 2.94
CA ILE A 83 10.27 13.46 3.77
C ILE A 83 11.49 12.74 3.17
N GLY A 84 11.34 11.49 2.74
CA GLY A 84 12.38 10.74 2.06
C GLY A 84 12.92 11.43 0.81
N GLY A 85 12.03 12.00 -0.02
CA GLY A 85 12.39 12.81 -1.17
C GLY A 85 13.14 14.10 -0.79
N GLY A 86 12.74 14.75 0.32
CA GLY A 86 13.46 15.89 0.89
C GLY A 86 14.88 15.55 1.34
N ILE A 87 15.06 14.41 2.03
CA ILE A 87 16.37 13.89 2.46
C ILE A 87 17.24 13.60 1.24
N TYR A 88 16.68 12.94 0.23
CA TYR A 88 17.37 12.63 -1.03
C TYR A 88 17.88 13.91 -1.73
N ALA A 89 17.03 14.93 -1.83
CA ALA A 89 17.39 16.21 -2.43
C ALA A 89 18.53 16.92 -1.67
N LEU A 90 18.51 16.87 -0.34
CA LEU A 90 19.58 17.43 0.51
C LEU A 90 20.88 16.64 0.36
N TYR A 91 20.80 15.31 0.31
CA TYR A 91 21.95 14.42 0.09
C TYR A 91 22.64 14.72 -1.24
N LEU A 92 21.88 14.80 -2.33
CA LEU A 92 22.43 15.07 -3.64
C LEU A 92 23.05 16.45 -3.73
N ARG A 93 22.40 17.47 -3.15
CA ARG A 93 22.96 18.83 -3.09
C ARG A 93 24.29 18.90 -2.37
N ARG A 94 24.47 18.15 -1.28
CA ARG A 94 25.76 18.08 -0.55
C ARG A 94 26.84 17.46 -1.44
N LYS A 95 26.55 16.31 -2.05
CA LYS A 95 27.51 15.56 -2.89
C LYS A 95 27.88 16.27 -4.19
N THR A 96 26.99 17.10 -4.74
CA THR A 96 27.26 17.93 -5.94
C THR A 96 28.08 19.19 -5.62
N ARG A 97 28.22 19.55 -4.34
CA ARG A 97 29.11 20.66 -3.94
C ARG A 97 30.59 20.28 -4.02
N ASP A 98 30.89 18.98 -3.90
CA ASP A 98 32.25 18.46 -3.72
C ASP A 98 32.84 17.80 -4.99
N ALA A 99 32.09 17.72 -6.10
CA ALA A 99 32.54 17.01 -7.29
C ALA A 99 32.16 17.72 -8.60
N GLU A 100 33.08 17.69 -9.58
CA GLU A 100 32.80 18.06 -10.97
C GLU A 100 31.58 17.27 -11.49
N ARG A 101 30.64 17.99 -12.11
CA ARG A 101 29.31 17.45 -12.47
C ARG A 101 29.46 16.39 -13.57
N PRO A 102 29.11 15.11 -13.32
CA PRO A 102 29.14 14.12 -14.38
C PRO A 102 27.90 14.23 -15.26
N ASN A 103 28.11 13.91 -16.53
CA ASN A 103 27.20 13.75 -17.67
C ASN A 103 25.74 14.26 -17.52
N ASP A 104 25.51 15.42 -18.09
CA ASP A 104 24.32 16.27 -18.02
C ASP A 104 23.11 15.73 -18.81
N ARG A 105 22.91 14.41 -18.91
CA ARG A 105 21.84 13.78 -19.72
C ARG A 105 20.98 12.73 -19.00
N ALA A 106 21.44 12.11 -17.92
CA ALA A 106 20.67 11.06 -17.22
C ALA A 106 19.50 11.64 -16.39
N ILE A 107 18.34 10.95 -16.39
CA ILE A 107 17.19 11.24 -15.52
C ILE A 107 17.44 10.69 -14.10
N VAL A 108 18.25 9.64 -13.98
CA VAL A 108 18.58 8.98 -12.73
C VAL A 108 20.06 9.23 -12.43
N ASP A 109 20.35 9.88 -11.31
CA ASP A 109 21.74 10.12 -10.87
C ASP A 109 22.30 8.85 -10.22
N PRO A 110 23.39 8.26 -10.74
CA PRO A 110 23.98 7.05 -10.17
C PRO A 110 24.40 7.21 -8.71
N ARG A 111 24.67 8.44 -8.25
CA ARG A 111 25.02 8.74 -6.85
C ARG A 111 23.87 8.54 -5.89
N GLY A 112 22.62 8.56 -6.37
CA GLY A 112 21.45 8.34 -5.53
C GLY A 112 21.31 6.88 -5.11
N TRP A 113 21.85 5.91 -5.88
CA TRP A 113 21.80 4.50 -5.53
C TRP A 113 22.48 4.19 -4.19
N THR A 114 23.55 4.92 -3.85
CA THR A 114 24.24 4.73 -2.57
C THR A 114 23.40 5.12 -1.35
N LEU A 115 22.33 5.90 -1.53
CA LEU A 115 21.35 6.20 -0.49
C LEU A 115 20.11 5.32 -0.58
N ILE A 116 19.61 5.10 -1.81
CA ILE A 116 18.34 4.40 -2.03
C ILE A 116 18.44 2.91 -1.73
N ILE A 117 19.48 2.21 -2.17
CA ILE A 117 19.63 0.75 -1.92
C ILE A 117 19.64 0.46 -0.42
N PRO A 118 20.56 1.04 0.38
CA PRO A 118 20.56 0.78 1.82
C PRO A 118 19.29 1.30 2.51
N GLY A 119 18.73 2.42 2.06
CA GLY A 119 17.47 2.95 2.61
C GLY A 119 16.28 2.00 2.40
N VAL A 120 16.12 1.46 1.20
CA VAL A 120 15.06 0.49 0.86
C VAL A 120 15.26 -0.81 1.63
N LEU A 121 16.48 -1.34 1.68
CA LEU A 121 16.77 -2.56 2.44
C LEU A 121 16.54 -2.36 3.93
N ALA A 122 17.01 -1.26 4.52
CA ALA A 122 16.80 -0.95 5.93
C ALA A 122 15.31 -0.79 6.26
N ALA A 123 14.55 -0.07 5.43
CA ALA A 123 13.10 0.07 5.59
C ALA A 123 12.39 -1.29 5.50
N THR A 124 12.78 -2.13 4.53
CA THR A 124 12.22 -3.48 4.36
C THR A 124 12.48 -4.34 5.58
N VAL A 125 13.73 -4.40 6.05
CA VAL A 125 14.10 -5.19 7.24
C VAL A 125 13.40 -4.68 8.49
N LEU A 126 13.32 -3.36 8.67
CA LEU A 126 12.63 -2.74 9.81
C LEU A 126 11.14 -3.10 9.82
N PHE A 127 10.45 -3.02 8.67
CA PHE A 127 9.04 -3.39 8.58
C PHE A 127 8.82 -4.88 8.79
N ILE A 128 9.69 -5.73 8.24
CA ILE A 128 9.64 -7.18 8.48
C ILE A 128 9.79 -7.48 9.98
N ALA A 129 10.72 -6.83 10.66
CA ALA A 129 10.93 -7.02 12.09
C ALA A 129 9.72 -6.54 12.91
N LEU A 130 9.17 -5.36 12.58
CA LEU A 130 8.04 -4.77 13.29
C LEU A 130 6.73 -5.57 13.10
N LEU A 131 6.53 -6.08 11.88
CA LEU A 131 5.31 -6.78 11.45
C LEU A 131 5.45 -8.30 11.49
N TRP A 132 6.57 -8.83 11.99
CA TRP A 132 6.86 -10.27 12.03
C TRP A 132 5.68 -11.19 12.43
N PRO A 133 4.93 -10.91 13.53
CA PRO A 133 3.81 -11.77 13.91
C PRO A 133 2.62 -11.69 12.95
N THR A 134 2.45 -10.59 12.21
CA THR A 134 1.33 -10.39 11.27
C THR A 134 1.70 -10.78 9.83
N LEU A 135 2.97 -11.00 9.50
CA LEU A 135 3.41 -11.49 8.18
C LEU A 135 2.80 -12.86 7.78
N ILE A 136 2.20 -13.59 8.72
CA ILE A 136 1.49 -14.85 8.43
C ILE A 136 0.10 -14.62 7.82
N THR A 137 -0.46 -13.41 7.92
CA THR A 137 -1.78 -13.09 7.38
C THR A 137 -1.75 -13.16 5.86
N ASN A 138 -2.65 -13.95 5.27
CA ASN A 138 -2.78 -14.04 3.82
C ASN A 138 -4.23 -14.21 3.38
N TYR A 139 -4.69 -13.35 2.48
CA TYR A 139 -6.09 -13.31 2.04
C TYR A 139 -6.46 -14.41 1.02
N ARG A 140 -5.48 -15.21 0.54
CA ARG A 140 -5.69 -16.39 -0.32
C ARG A 140 -5.56 -17.73 0.41
N GLY A 141 -5.23 -17.72 1.71
CA GLY A 141 -5.09 -18.94 2.51
C GLY A 141 -3.81 -19.72 2.25
N PHE A 142 -2.71 -19.05 1.86
CA PHE A 142 -1.41 -19.71 1.73
C PHE A 142 -0.84 -20.17 3.08
N PRO A 143 0.04 -21.19 3.09
CA PRO A 143 0.74 -21.61 4.31
C PRO A 143 1.53 -20.46 4.96
N PRO A 144 1.71 -20.46 6.29
CA PRO A 144 2.36 -19.36 7.01
C PRO A 144 3.77 -19.01 6.51
N SER A 145 4.55 -20.00 6.06
CA SER A 145 5.90 -19.78 5.51
C SER A 145 5.84 -19.02 4.17
N THR A 146 4.96 -19.44 3.26
CA THR A 146 4.74 -18.77 1.98
C THR A 146 4.16 -17.37 2.16
N ALA A 147 3.20 -17.20 3.09
CA ALA A 147 2.60 -15.91 3.40
C ALA A 147 3.66 -14.87 3.82
N ARG A 148 4.61 -15.25 4.70
CA ARG A 148 5.70 -14.38 5.13
C ARG A 148 6.60 -13.94 3.99
N VAL A 149 6.95 -14.86 3.09
CA VAL A 149 7.81 -14.55 1.93
C VAL A 149 7.09 -13.61 0.98
N LEU A 150 5.81 -13.86 0.69
CA LEU A 150 5.02 -12.99 -0.19
C LEU A 150 4.86 -11.58 0.39
N ALA A 151 4.60 -11.46 1.69
CA ALA A 151 4.52 -10.17 2.38
C ALA A 151 5.88 -9.42 2.36
N ALA A 152 6.99 -10.13 2.56
CA ALA A 152 8.33 -9.53 2.47
C ALA A 152 8.68 -9.06 1.05
N ILE A 153 8.32 -9.85 0.02
CA ILE A 153 8.51 -9.49 -1.39
C ILE A 153 7.64 -8.28 -1.74
N GLU A 154 6.38 -8.25 -1.31
CA GLU A 154 5.49 -7.10 -1.47
C GLU A 154 6.13 -5.83 -0.92
N MET A 155 6.60 -5.85 0.33
CA MET A 155 7.25 -4.71 0.98
C MET A 155 8.49 -4.27 0.19
N LEU A 156 9.32 -5.22 -0.22
CA LEU A 156 10.52 -4.94 -1.01
C LEU A 156 10.18 -4.26 -2.34
N VAL A 157 9.17 -4.76 -3.06
CA VAL A 157 8.72 -4.19 -4.33
C VAL A 157 8.16 -2.79 -4.11
N SER A 158 7.26 -2.62 -3.14
CA SER A 158 6.62 -1.34 -2.83
C SER A 158 7.64 -0.27 -2.41
N PHE A 159 8.58 -0.61 -1.52
CA PHE A 159 9.65 0.30 -1.11
C PHE A 159 10.65 0.58 -2.23
N SER A 160 10.94 -0.40 -3.09
CA SER A 160 11.77 -0.19 -4.29
C SER A 160 11.12 0.79 -5.27
N VAL A 161 9.81 0.66 -5.51
CA VAL A 161 9.05 1.61 -6.34
C VAL A 161 9.09 3.02 -5.74
N CYS A 162 8.97 3.15 -4.42
CA CYS A 162 9.11 4.45 -3.75
C CYS A 162 10.53 5.02 -3.93
N GLY A 163 11.57 4.25 -3.62
CA GLY A 163 12.96 4.68 -3.72
C GLY A 163 13.39 5.06 -5.14
N PHE A 164 13.06 4.22 -6.12
CA PHE A 164 13.30 4.51 -7.53
C PHE A 164 12.45 5.68 -8.02
N GLY A 165 11.18 5.75 -7.60
CA GLY A 165 10.27 6.84 -7.91
C GLY A 165 10.81 8.19 -7.44
N ILE A 166 11.39 8.26 -6.23
CA ILE A 166 12.04 9.47 -5.72
C ILE A 166 13.15 9.91 -6.67
N MET A 167 14.05 9.01 -7.09
CA MET A 167 15.14 9.34 -8.03
C MET A 167 14.59 9.83 -9.38
N PHE A 168 13.60 9.12 -9.92
CA PHE A 168 13.01 9.39 -11.22
C PHE A 168 12.28 10.75 -11.26
N PHE A 169 11.37 10.99 -10.31
CA PHE A 169 10.63 12.25 -10.24
C PHE A 169 11.54 13.41 -9.85
N TYR A 170 12.51 13.20 -8.96
CA TYR A 170 13.47 14.25 -8.61
C TYR A 170 14.29 14.68 -9.84
N GLY A 171 14.79 13.74 -10.65
CA GLY A 171 15.53 14.08 -11.87
C GLY A 171 14.67 14.70 -12.99
N LEU A 172 13.37 14.45 -13.00
CA LEU A 172 12.42 15.15 -13.87
C LEU A 172 12.16 16.61 -13.43
N LEU A 173 12.17 16.86 -12.11
CA LEU A 173 11.83 18.15 -11.51
C LEU A 173 13.04 19.07 -11.34
N ASP A 174 14.18 18.53 -10.89
CA ASP A 174 15.42 19.26 -10.58
C ASP A 174 16.40 19.20 -11.76
N ARG A 175 16.49 20.30 -12.52
CA ARG A 175 17.67 20.59 -13.34
C ARG A 175 18.14 22.03 -13.18
N PRO A 176 19.47 22.25 -13.07
CA PRO A 176 20.07 23.58 -13.21
C PRO A 176 19.80 24.15 -14.60
N ARG A 177 19.56 25.46 -14.67
CA ARG A 177 19.71 26.21 -15.92
C ARG A 177 21.16 26.02 -16.38
N LEU A 178 21.36 25.56 -17.61
CA LEU A 178 22.67 25.61 -18.27
C LEU A 178 23.29 26.99 -18.03
N SER A 179 24.54 26.98 -17.58
CA SER A 179 25.36 28.14 -17.27
C SER A 179 25.18 29.25 -18.32
N GLU A 180 24.87 30.46 -17.84
CA GLU A 180 24.79 31.67 -18.68
C GLU A 180 26.10 31.98 -19.44
N GLY A 181 27.21 31.29 -19.17
CA GLY A 181 28.47 31.41 -19.88
C GLY A 181 28.56 30.70 -21.25
N ALA A 182 27.64 29.77 -21.57
CA ALA A 182 27.64 29.08 -22.88
C ALA A 182 26.63 29.67 -23.88
N ARG A 183 26.09 30.85 -23.58
CA ARG A 183 24.98 31.47 -24.34
C ARG A 183 25.39 32.23 -25.59
N ARG A 184 26.65 32.14 -26.05
CA ARG A 184 27.11 32.90 -27.22
C ARG A 184 27.15 32.10 -28.53
N ASN A 185 27.21 30.76 -28.52
CA ASN A 185 27.52 30.05 -29.77
C ASN A 185 26.47 29.16 -30.41
N GLU A 186 25.35 28.77 -29.78
CA GLU A 186 24.37 27.92 -30.49
C GLU A 186 22.92 28.29 -30.15
N GLN A 187 22.36 29.18 -30.97
CA GLN A 187 20.93 29.24 -31.22
C GLN A 187 20.48 27.91 -31.86
N SER A 188 19.61 27.16 -31.18
CA SER A 188 18.66 26.16 -31.71
C SER A 188 18.58 24.86 -30.87
N ILE A 189 18.07 24.89 -29.62
CA ILE A 189 17.30 23.75 -29.06
C ILE A 189 16.21 24.29 -28.11
N ALA A 190 14.96 23.96 -28.43
CA ALA A 190 13.68 24.24 -27.78
C ALA A 190 13.61 24.10 -26.23
N PRO A 191 12.57 24.65 -25.55
CA PRO A 191 12.43 24.66 -24.09
C PRO A 191 12.08 23.28 -23.51
N SER A 192 13.08 22.40 -23.39
CA SER A 192 12.95 21.03 -22.89
C SER A 192 12.55 20.94 -21.40
N VAL A 193 12.77 22.00 -20.63
CA VAL A 193 12.48 22.07 -19.18
C VAL A 193 10.97 22.03 -18.89
N GLY A 194 10.14 22.64 -19.75
CA GLY A 194 8.68 22.61 -19.61
C GLY A 194 8.10 21.22 -19.85
N ARG A 195 8.61 20.50 -20.87
CA ARG A 195 8.13 19.16 -21.25
C ARG A 195 8.34 18.12 -20.17
N ARG A 196 9.48 18.13 -19.47
CA ARG A 196 9.78 17.15 -18.41
C ARG A 196 8.96 17.38 -17.13
N ARG A 197 8.74 18.63 -16.75
CA ARG A 197 7.84 18.97 -15.64
C ARG A 197 6.39 18.65 -15.97
N PHE A 198 5.97 18.94 -17.20
CA PHE A 198 4.67 18.53 -17.70
C PHE A 198 4.53 17.01 -17.70
N LEU A 199 5.57 16.27 -18.09
CA LEU A 199 5.59 14.80 -18.02
C LEU A 199 5.52 14.30 -16.58
N ALA A 200 6.29 14.87 -15.65
CA ALA A 200 6.24 14.48 -14.24
C ALA A 200 4.85 14.72 -13.63
N LEU A 201 4.25 15.87 -13.92
CA LEU A 201 2.89 16.20 -13.50
C LEU A 201 1.85 15.31 -14.20
N GLY A 202 2.03 15.02 -15.48
CA GLY A 202 1.15 14.14 -16.26
C GLY A 202 1.16 12.71 -15.76
N ILE A 203 2.35 12.14 -15.51
CA ILE A 203 2.51 10.81 -14.89
C ILE A 203 1.92 10.83 -13.48
N GLY A 204 2.25 11.86 -12.68
CA GLY A 204 1.71 12.03 -11.33
C GLY A 204 0.19 12.08 -11.30
N ALA A 205 -0.42 12.83 -12.21
CA ALA A 205 -1.87 12.94 -12.36
C ALA A 205 -2.48 11.61 -12.80
N ALA A 206 -1.89 10.91 -13.78
CA ALA A 206 -2.34 9.59 -14.20
C ALA A 206 -2.30 8.57 -13.05
N VAL A 207 -1.21 8.56 -12.27
CA VAL A 207 -1.07 7.72 -11.08
C VAL A 207 -2.11 8.08 -10.02
N ALA A 208 -2.34 9.37 -9.76
CA ALA A 208 -3.34 9.82 -8.79
C ALA A 208 -4.77 9.43 -9.22
N VAL A 209 -5.12 9.57 -10.50
CA VAL A 209 -6.41 9.15 -11.06
C VAL A 209 -6.58 7.64 -10.96
N ALA A 210 -5.55 6.86 -11.32
CA ALA A 210 -5.58 5.41 -11.22
C ALA A 210 -5.74 4.96 -9.75
N LEU A 211 -5.00 5.58 -8.83
CA LEU A 211 -5.13 5.30 -7.39
C LEU A 211 -6.51 5.66 -6.87
N GLY A 212 -7.06 6.82 -7.26
CA GLY A 212 -8.41 7.23 -6.88
C GLY A 212 -9.49 6.26 -7.39
N GLY A 213 -9.38 5.81 -8.64
CA GLY A 213 -10.25 4.77 -9.20
C GLY A 213 -10.13 3.44 -8.45
N MET A 214 -8.91 3.05 -8.09
CA MET A 214 -8.63 1.84 -7.34
C MET A 214 -9.21 1.91 -5.92
N LEU A 215 -9.02 3.03 -5.22
CA LEU A 215 -9.61 3.27 -3.90
C LEU A 215 -11.13 3.22 -3.96
N ARG A 216 -11.77 3.84 -4.95
CA ARG A 216 -13.23 3.73 -5.17
C ARG A 216 -13.67 2.27 -5.35
N ARG A 217 -12.91 1.49 -6.11
CA ARG A 217 -13.18 0.06 -6.30
C ARG A 217 -13.01 -0.73 -5.00
N PHE A 218 -11.99 -0.45 -4.21
CA PHE A 218 -11.82 -1.04 -2.88
C PHE A 218 -12.95 -0.63 -1.92
N PHE A 219 -13.45 0.60 -1.98
CA PHE A 219 -14.61 1.01 -1.20
C PHE A 219 -15.89 0.31 -1.62
N ALA A 220 -16.07 0.05 -2.92
CA ALA A 220 -17.22 -0.67 -3.44
C ALA A 220 -17.22 -2.16 -3.06
N ILE A 221 -16.04 -2.78 -2.93
CA ILE A 221 -15.89 -4.22 -2.62
C ILE A 221 -15.66 -4.44 -1.11
N GLY A 222 -15.16 -3.44 -0.39
CA GLY A 222 -14.87 -3.53 1.04
C GLY A 222 -16.14 -3.48 1.90
N THR A 223 -16.06 -4.06 3.09
CA THR A 223 -17.20 -4.15 4.03
C THR A 223 -17.45 -2.82 4.77
N PHE A 224 -17.01 -1.70 4.21
CA PHE A 224 -17.10 -0.38 4.81
C PHE A 224 -18.55 0.08 5.01
N GLY A 225 -19.49 -0.41 4.20
CA GLY A 225 -20.91 -0.13 4.38
C GLY A 225 -21.57 -0.82 5.58
N TYR A 226 -20.91 -1.78 6.23
CA TYR A 226 -21.47 -2.54 7.34
C TYR A 226 -21.09 -1.92 8.69
N ASP A 227 -22.05 -1.29 9.37
CA ASP A 227 -21.84 -0.60 10.65
C ASP A 227 -21.98 -1.52 11.88
N GLY A 228 -22.32 -2.79 11.66
CA GLY A 228 -22.56 -3.79 12.72
C GLY A 228 -23.79 -3.52 13.59
N ARG A 229 -24.61 -2.52 13.27
CA ARG A 229 -25.79 -2.10 14.04
C ARG A 229 -27.11 -2.19 13.27
N GLN A 230 -27.10 -2.24 11.94
CA GLN A 230 -28.35 -2.31 11.16
C GLN A 230 -28.43 -3.55 10.25
N TYR A 231 -29.49 -4.33 10.44
CA TYR A 231 -30.11 -5.10 9.36
C TYR A 231 -30.78 -4.07 8.44
N GLY A 232 -30.17 -3.77 7.29
CA GLY A 232 -30.56 -2.60 6.49
C GLY A 232 -30.47 -2.83 4.99
N GLY A 233 -31.59 -3.24 4.40
CA GLY A 233 -31.85 -3.23 2.96
C GLY A 233 -33.35 -3.48 2.75
N PRO A 234 -33.97 -3.01 1.65
CA PRO A 234 -35.42 -3.20 1.41
C PRO A 234 -35.89 -4.66 1.38
N LYS A 235 -34.95 -5.62 1.46
CA LYS A 235 -35.17 -7.07 1.35
C LYS A 235 -34.77 -7.87 2.59
N VAL A 236 -34.38 -7.22 3.68
CA VAL A 236 -33.92 -7.93 4.88
C VAL A 236 -35.12 -8.29 5.76
N GLN A 237 -35.70 -9.47 5.54
CA GLN A 237 -36.68 -10.07 6.45
C GLN A 237 -35.99 -10.57 7.73
N LYS A 238 -36.68 -10.45 8.87
CA LYS A 238 -36.33 -11.20 10.09
C LYS A 238 -36.14 -12.67 9.72
N ILE A 239 -35.19 -13.32 10.40
CA ILE A 239 -34.76 -14.72 10.23
C ILE A 239 -35.97 -15.66 10.38
N THR A 240 -36.74 -15.82 9.31
CA THR A 240 -37.84 -16.79 9.23
C THR A 240 -38.01 -17.33 7.80
N THR A 241 -37.48 -16.66 6.78
CA THR A 241 -37.52 -17.15 5.39
C THR A 241 -36.16 -16.93 4.74
N ILE A 242 -35.23 -17.86 4.94
CA ILE A 242 -33.91 -17.83 4.31
C ILE A 242 -34.07 -18.29 2.85
N SER A 243 -33.92 -17.37 1.90
CA SER A 243 -33.64 -17.73 0.51
C SER A 243 -32.13 -18.06 0.41
N PRO A 244 -31.71 -19.19 -0.17
CA PRO A 244 -30.41 -19.84 0.15
C PRO A 244 -29.16 -19.13 -0.39
N GLU A 245 -29.33 -18.07 -1.17
CA GLU A 245 -28.32 -17.65 -2.12
C GLU A 245 -27.70 -16.28 -1.83
N TYR A 246 -28.29 -15.45 -0.95
CA TYR A 246 -27.82 -14.05 -0.82
C TYR A 246 -27.72 -13.45 0.58
N GLU A 247 -28.21 -14.08 1.66
CA GLU A 247 -28.27 -13.38 2.96
C GLU A 247 -27.82 -14.28 4.13
N PHE A 248 -26.52 -14.56 4.19
CA PHE A 248 -25.87 -15.17 5.35
C PHE A 248 -25.30 -14.07 6.25
N TYR A 249 -25.45 -14.18 7.58
CA TYR A 249 -24.85 -13.25 8.53
C TYR A 249 -23.32 -13.30 8.42
N GLN A 250 -22.73 -12.26 7.82
CA GLN A 250 -21.28 -12.19 7.59
C GLN A 250 -20.68 -11.03 8.38
N VAL A 251 -20.11 -11.33 9.54
CA VAL A 251 -19.28 -10.37 10.30
C VAL A 251 -17.85 -10.54 9.85
N SER A 252 -17.43 -9.73 8.89
CA SER A 252 -16.03 -9.68 8.47
C SER A 252 -15.28 -8.62 9.27
N LYS A 253 -14.20 -9.05 9.93
CA LYS A 253 -13.25 -8.14 10.59
C LYS A 253 -12.23 -7.57 9.59
N ASN A 254 -12.17 -8.12 8.38
CA ASN A 254 -11.22 -7.70 7.36
C ASN A 254 -11.67 -6.38 6.71
N LEU A 255 -10.69 -5.63 6.19
CA LEU A 255 -10.96 -4.40 5.45
C LEU A 255 -11.63 -4.68 4.10
N VAL A 256 -11.18 -5.77 3.47
CA VAL A 256 -11.69 -6.34 2.22
C VAL A 256 -11.82 -7.83 2.46
N ASP A 257 -12.93 -8.43 2.03
CA ASP A 257 -13.15 -9.85 2.24
C ASP A 257 -12.08 -10.70 1.53
N PRO A 258 -11.55 -11.74 2.21
CA PRO A 258 -10.55 -12.62 1.62
C PRO A 258 -11.17 -13.42 0.47
N ASN A 259 -10.46 -13.46 -0.65
CA ASN A 259 -10.79 -14.36 -1.75
C ASN A 259 -10.04 -15.69 -1.52
N VAL A 260 -10.64 -16.56 -0.71
CA VAL A 260 -10.06 -17.84 -0.33
C VAL A 260 -10.13 -18.81 -1.51
N SER A 261 -8.97 -19.32 -1.95
CA SER A 261 -8.95 -20.35 -2.99
C SER A 261 -9.53 -21.65 -2.43
N ARG A 262 -10.38 -22.32 -3.22
CA ARG A 262 -10.97 -23.61 -2.84
C ARG A 262 -9.92 -24.69 -2.64
N ASP A 263 -8.83 -24.62 -3.38
CA ASP A 263 -7.74 -25.61 -3.32
C ASP A 263 -6.88 -25.45 -2.07
N SER A 264 -6.79 -24.23 -1.53
CA SER A 264 -6.08 -23.92 -0.29
C SER A 264 -6.94 -24.09 0.96
N TRP A 265 -8.26 -24.27 0.82
CA TRP A 265 -9.17 -24.42 1.94
C TRP A 265 -8.92 -25.72 2.73
N ARG A 266 -8.90 -25.62 4.06
CA ARG A 266 -8.71 -26.74 5.00
C ARG A 266 -9.64 -26.57 6.22
N LEU A 267 -10.19 -27.68 6.70
CA LEU A 267 -10.89 -27.77 7.98
C LEU A 267 -9.97 -28.42 9.02
N ASP A 268 -9.58 -27.67 10.03
CA ASP A 268 -8.82 -28.20 11.15
C ASP A 268 -9.75 -28.57 12.30
N ILE A 269 -9.79 -29.86 12.62
CA ILE A 269 -10.50 -30.38 13.80
C ILE A 269 -9.49 -30.40 14.95
N VAL A 270 -9.60 -29.41 15.84
CA VAL A 270 -8.75 -29.22 17.02
C VAL A 270 -9.58 -29.27 18.31
N GLY A 271 -8.95 -29.70 19.42
CA GLY A 271 -9.60 -29.85 20.73
C GLY A 271 -9.21 -31.15 21.44
N LYS A 272 -9.93 -31.52 22.51
CA LYS A 272 -9.73 -32.79 23.24
C LYS A 272 -10.32 -33.97 22.46
N TRP A 273 -9.74 -34.25 21.30
CA TRP A 273 -10.11 -35.38 20.46
C TRP A 273 -8.93 -36.33 20.32
N LYS A 274 -9.23 -37.63 20.19
CA LYS A 274 -8.21 -38.68 20.07
C LYS A 274 -7.41 -38.57 18.77
N ILE A 275 -7.97 -37.91 17.75
CA ILE A 275 -7.36 -37.69 16.43
C ILE A 275 -7.52 -36.21 16.06
N ARG A 276 -6.40 -35.54 15.78
CA ARG A 276 -6.37 -34.23 15.10
C ARG A 276 -6.36 -34.47 13.60
N ALA A 277 -7.23 -33.79 12.86
CA ALA A 277 -7.34 -33.95 11.40
C ALA A 277 -7.38 -32.59 10.72
N CYS A 278 -6.61 -32.46 9.64
CA CYS A 278 -6.65 -31.33 8.70
C CYS A 278 -7.27 -31.86 7.39
N ILE A 279 -8.51 -31.48 7.11
CA ILE A 279 -9.30 -32.08 6.03
C ILE A 279 -9.45 -31.06 4.88
N PRO A 280 -8.94 -31.34 3.66
CA PRO A 280 -9.13 -30.44 2.53
C PRO A 280 -10.55 -30.52 1.96
N LEU A 281 -11.03 -29.44 1.33
CA LEU A 281 -12.40 -29.32 0.83
C LEU A 281 -12.81 -30.49 -0.08
N ARG A 282 -11.88 -30.95 -0.93
CA ARG A 282 -12.06 -32.11 -1.82
C ARG A 282 -12.43 -33.41 -1.10
N THR A 283 -12.07 -33.55 0.18
CA THR A 283 -12.36 -34.73 1.00
C THR A 283 -13.70 -34.62 1.71
N LEU A 284 -14.23 -33.39 1.86
CA LEU A 284 -15.55 -33.14 2.44
C LEU A 284 -16.67 -33.24 1.41
N GLN A 285 -16.40 -32.88 0.16
CA GLN A 285 -17.40 -32.93 -0.92
C GLN A 285 -18.07 -34.31 -1.17
N PRO A 286 -17.36 -35.45 -1.04
CA PRO A 286 -17.93 -36.79 -1.20
C PRO A 286 -18.55 -37.36 0.08
N CYS A 287 -18.45 -36.68 1.24
CA CYS A 287 -19.08 -37.15 2.46
C CYS A 287 -20.62 -37.15 2.31
N PRO A 288 -21.33 -38.09 2.97
CA PRO A 288 -22.79 -38.13 2.96
C PRO A 288 -23.37 -36.78 3.40
N ARG A 289 -24.22 -36.18 2.56
CA ARG A 289 -24.86 -34.90 2.86
C ARG A 289 -26.25 -35.17 3.41
N SER A 290 -26.55 -34.63 4.58
CA SER A 290 -27.94 -34.53 5.06
C SER A 290 -28.42 -33.10 4.87
N SER A 291 -29.51 -32.89 4.14
CA SER A 291 -30.26 -31.62 4.22
C SER A 291 -31.05 -31.61 5.52
N ARG A 292 -30.88 -30.58 6.33
CA ARG A 292 -31.75 -30.27 7.48
C ARG A 292 -32.46 -28.96 7.20
#